data_AF-A0A0Q8IDG9-F1
#
_entry.id   AF-A0A0Q8IDG9-F1
#
_cell.length_a   1.000
_cell.length_b   1.000
_cell.length_c   1.000
_cell.angle_alpha   90.00
_cell.angle_beta   90.00
_cell.angle_gamma   90.00
#
_symmetry.space_group_name_H-M   'P 1'
#
loop_
_entity.id
_entity.type
_entity.pdbx_description
1 polymer ?
#
loop_
_entity_poly.entity_id
_entity_poly.type
_entity_poly.pdbx_seq_one_letter_code
_entity_poly.pdbx_strand_id
1 'polypeptide(L)'
;MIDPVFVAVAVFAVLIVGLSKAGFLGGLGVVGVPLLALVMPARDAAGMMLPVLLCMDAVAVWMYRKEFDRSILKIMLPGAAVGTLLGWALWAFVSDAVVLLMVGVVTLLFVIDAILPLRKKLEGLPPSKPWGAFWGSIAGFTSFISHTGGPPFQIYVLPKKLPPAVYAGTTSVFFAIVNTAKLIPYFFLGQLSVSNLTHSAMLAPVGIVGVLLGVWLVRRISVKLFYQIAYWLVLLLALYLVWRGVTEVFLT
;
A
#
# COMPACT_ATOMS: atom_id res chain seq x y z
N MET A 1 1.35 -29.72 0.00
CA MET A 1 2.76 -29.31 0.22
C MET A 1 2.83 -27.84 -0.18
N ILE A 2 3.39 -26.95 0.65
CA ILE A 2 3.44 -25.51 0.31
C ILE A 2 4.51 -25.33 -0.78
N ASP A 3 4.15 -24.68 -1.88
CA ASP A 3 5.06 -24.39 -2.98
C ASP A 3 6.22 -23.47 -2.52
N PRO A 4 7.49 -23.90 -2.66
CA PRO A 4 8.65 -23.09 -2.30
C PRO A 4 8.71 -21.73 -3.02
N VAL A 5 8.22 -21.66 -4.27
CA VAL A 5 8.22 -20.40 -5.04
C VAL A 5 7.23 -19.42 -4.43
N PHE A 6 6.01 -19.86 -4.12
CA PHE A 6 5.04 -19.07 -3.38
C PHE A 6 5.61 -18.52 -2.06
N VAL A 7 6.25 -19.37 -1.23
CA VAL A 7 6.81 -18.93 0.06
C VAL A 7 7.88 -17.87 -0.13
N ALA A 8 8.82 -18.08 -1.06
CA ALA A 8 9.90 -17.14 -1.31
C ALA A 8 9.36 -15.76 -1.74
N VAL A 9 8.41 -15.74 -2.70
CA VAL A 9 7.79 -14.50 -3.19
C VAL A 9 6.99 -13.82 -2.09
N ALA A 10 6.21 -14.58 -1.31
CA ALA A 10 5.36 -14.02 -0.25
C ALA A 10 6.19 -13.44 0.91
N VAL A 11 7.23 -14.14 1.35
CA VAL A 11 8.16 -13.62 2.36
C VAL A 11 8.84 -12.36 1.88
N PHE A 12 9.34 -12.34 0.64
CA PHE A 12 9.99 -11.17 0.06
C PHE A 12 9.04 -9.96 -0.05
N ALA A 13 7.82 -10.19 -0.55
CA ALA A 13 6.79 -9.16 -0.66
C ALA A 13 6.41 -8.58 0.71
N VAL A 14 6.14 -9.45 1.70
CA VAL A 14 5.76 -9.04 3.06
C VAL A 14 6.90 -8.30 3.77
N LEU A 15 8.15 -8.71 3.57
CA LEU A 15 9.32 -8.00 4.12
C LEU A 15 9.43 -6.58 3.54
N ILE A 16 9.31 -6.40 2.22
CA ILE A 16 9.35 -5.07 1.59
C ILE A 16 8.24 -4.17 2.13
N VAL A 17 7.02 -4.71 2.26
CA VAL A 17 5.88 -3.97 2.80
C VAL A 17 6.10 -3.60 4.27
N GLY A 18 6.62 -4.52 5.09
CA GLY A 18 6.97 -4.26 6.49
C GLY A 18 8.03 -3.16 6.61
N LEU A 19 9.11 -3.23 5.84
CA LEU A 19 10.15 -2.20 5.79
C LEU A 19 9.57 -0.82 5.39
N SER A 20 8.58 -0.80 4.49
CA SER A 20 7.89 0.43 4.08
C SER A 20 7.03 1.05 5.17
N LYS A 21 6.33 0.23 5.96
CA LYS A 21 5.47 0.67 7.06
C LYS A 21 6.22 1.37 8.20
N ALA A 22 7.51 1.10 8.35
CA ALA A 22 8.38 1.75 9.33
C ALA A 22 8.76 3.21 9.01
N GLY A 23 8.26 3.79 7.91
CA GLY A 23 8.63 5.15 7.49
C GLY A 23 9.95 5.24 6.71
N PHE A 24 10.73 4.16 6.62
CA PHE A 24 11.95 4.09 5.80
C PHE A 24 11.65 4.26 4.31
N LEU A 25 10.48 3.79 3.84
CA LEU A 25 10.17 3.64 2.41
C LEU A 25 8.72 3.97 2.06
N GLY A 26 8.18 5.09 2.52
CA GLY A 26 6.72 5.39 2.51
C GLY A 26 5.95 5.19 1.19
N GLY A 27 6.62 4.90 0.07
CA GLY A 27 6.02 4.48 -1.19
C GLY A 27 6.20 3.00 -1.59
N LEU A 28 7.17 2.24 -1.07
CA LEU A 28 7.43 0.87 -1.56
C LEU A 28 6.40 -0.19 -1.12
N GLY A 29 5.59 0.07 -0.10
CA GLY A 29 4.52 -0.86 0.31
C GLY A 29 3.50 -1.16 -0.79
N VAL A 30 3.47 -0.34 -1.85
CA VAL A 30 2.63 -0.55 -3.04
C VAL A 30 2.96 -1.81 -3.81
N VAL A 31 4.14 -2.43 -3.60
CA VAL A 31 4.54 -3.63 -4.36
C VAL A 31 4.12 -4.96 -3.77
N GLY A 32 3.55 -4.96 -2.57
CA GLY A 32 3.13 -6.21 -1.90
C GLY A 32 2.18 -7.03 -2.76
N VAL A 33 1.04 -6.43 -3.15
CA VAL A 33 0.04 -7.08 -4.00
C VAL A 33 0.59 -7.40 -5.40
N PRO A 34 1.26 -6.46 -6.11
CA PRO A 34 1.99 -6.75 -7.35
C PRO A 34 2.86 -8.01 -7.33
N LEU A 35 3.69 -8.19 -6.30
CA LEU A 35 4.60 -9.33 -6.18
C LEU A 35 3.84 -10.62 -5.92
N LEU A 36 2.85 -10.58 -5.04
CA LEU A 36 2.01 -11.75 -4.74
C LEU A 36 1.16 -12.18 -5.94
N ALA A 37 0.69 -11.22 -6.74
CA ALA A 37 -0.07 -11.50 -7.96
C ALA A 37 0.72 -12.30 -9.03
N LEU A 38 2.05 -12.44 -8.86
CA LEU A 38 2.86 -13.33 -9.69
C LEU A 38 2.59 -14.81 -9.40
N VAL A 39 2.17 -15.15 -8.18
CA VAL A 39 2.05 -16.53 -7.69
C VAL A 39 0.65 -16.89 -7.22
N MET A 40 -0.27 -15.93 -7.15
CA MET A 40 -1.68 -16.15 -6.77
C MET A 40 -2.60 -15.11 -7.44
N PRO A 41 -3.92 -15.33 -7.48
CA PRO A 41 -4.86 -14.32 -7.99
C PRO A 41 -4.74 -12.99 -7.25
N ALA A 42 -4.86 -11.86 -7.96
CA ALA A 42 -4.67 -10.52 -7.38
C ALA A 42 -5.65 -10.21 -6.24
N ARG A 43 -6.87 -10.74 -6.33
CA ARG A 43 -7.88 -10.64 -5.26
C ARG A 43 -7.43 -11.35 -3.99
N ASP A 44 -7.01 -12.61 -4.11
CA ASP A 44 -6.51 -13.38 -2.98
C ASP A 44 -5.24 -12.77 -2.38
N ALA A 45 -4.36 -12.21 -3.21
CA ALA A 45 -3.19 -11.46 -2.76
C ALA A 45 -3.58 -10.26 -1.87
N ALA A 46 -4.61 -9.50 -2.26
CA ALA A 46 -5.14 -8.41 -1.44
C ALA A 46 -5.78 -8.95 -0.14
N GLY A 47 -6.62 -9.98 -0.25
CA GLY A 47 -7.27 -10.64 0.90
C GLY A 47 -6.28 -11.16 1.94
N MET A 48 -5.21 -11.84 1.50
CA MET A 48 -4.12 -12.35 2.34
C MET A 48 -3.25 -11.23 2.93
N MET A 49 -3.04 -10.13 2.21
CA MET A 49 -2.21 -9.04 2.75
C MET A 49 -2.91 -8.26 3.85
N LEU A 50 -4.24 -8.17 3.86
CA LEU A 50 -4.95 -7.34 4.83
C LEU A 50 -4.67 -7.71 6.31
N PRO A 51 -4.78 -8.97 6.76
CA PRO A 51 -4.48 -9.30 8.16
C PRO A 51 -3.01 -9.09 8.51
N VAL A 52 -2.09 -9.38 7.59
CA VAL A 52 -0.65 -9.10 7.77
C VAL A 52 -0.41 -7.61 7.96
N LEU A 53 -1.06 -6.77 7.15
CA LEU A 53 -1.00 -5.31 7.25
C LEU A 53 -1.56 -4.80 8.57
N LEU A 54 -2.64 -5.40 9.10
CA LEU A 54 -3.18 -5.02 10.41
C LEU A 54 -2.18 -5.30 11.54
N CYS A 55 -1.45 -6.42 11.48
CA CYS A 55 -0.37 -6.70 12.44
C CYS A 55 0.75 -5.65 12.34
N MET A 56 1.17 -5.32 11.11
CA MET A 56 2.18 -4.27 10.87
C MET A 56 1.71 -2.90 11.36
N ASP A 57 0.44 -2.55 11.09
CA ASP A 57 -0.18 -1.29 11.49
C ASP A 57 -0.26 -1.16 13.01
N ALA A 58 -0.59 -2.25 13.73
CA ALA A 58 -0.61 -2.24 15.19
C ALA A 58 0.76 -1.89 15.78
N VAL A 59 1.83 -2.49 15.25
CA VAL A 59 3.21 -2.18 15.66
C VAL A 59 3.56 -0.74 15.31
N ALA A 60 3.34 -0.31 14.07
CA ALA A 60 3.69 1.03 13.61
C ALA A 60 2.93 2.13 14.39
N VAL A 61 1.61 1.95 14.61
CA VAL A 61 0.80 2.84 15.43
C VAL A 61 1.31 2.87 16.86
N TRP A 62 1.64 1.73 17.46
CA TRP A 62 2.18 1.70 18.82
C TRP A 62 3.50 2.48 18.94
N MET A 63 4.39 2.35 17.95
CA MET A 63 5.67 3.06 17.91
C MET A 63 5.51 4.57 17.74
N TYR A 64 4.57 5.02 16.91
CA TYR A 64 4.36 6.44 16.60
C TYR A 64 3.11 7.05 17.28
N ARG A 65 2.52 6.40 18.29
CA ARG A 65 1.23 6.80 18.91
C ARG A 65 1.20 8.22 19.49
N LYS A 66 2.35 8.84 19.72
CA LYS A 66 2.49 10.21 20.23
C LYS A 66 2.78 11.24 19.13
N GLU A 67 3.09 10.79 17.91
CA GLU A 67 3.66 11.60 16.84
C GLU A 67 2.77 11.51 15.59
N PHE A 68 1.60 12.15 15.62
CA PHE A 68 0.69 12.18 14.46
C PHE A 68 -0.13 13.47 14.41
N ASP A 69 -0.49 13.88 13.20
CA ASP A 69 -1.29 15.08 12.94
C ASP A 69 -2.78 14.72 12.81
N ARG A 70 -3.57 15.10 13.83
CA ARG A 70 -5.02 14.85 13.87
C ARG A 70 -5.80 15.65 12.82
N SER A 71 -5.30 16.82 12.40
CA SER A 71 -5.98 17.67 11.42
C SER A 71 -6.01 17.00 10.06
N ILE A 72 -4.88 16.41 9.65
CA ILE A 72 -4.78 15.64 8.40
C ILE A 72 -5.74 14.45 8.40
N LEU A 73 -5.79 13.70 9.50
CA LEU A 73 -6.70 12.56 9.63
C LEU A 73 -8.17 12.98 9.48
N LYS A 74 -8.58 14.06 10.17
CA LYS A 74 -9.95 14.59 10.08
C LYS A 74 -10.33 15.04 8.66
N ILE A 75 -9.37 15.49 7.87
CA ILE A 75 -9.61 15.94 6.49
C ILE A 75 -9.66 14.75 5.52
N MET A 76 -8.73 13.80 5.64
CA MET A 76 -8.58 12.74 4.64
C MET A 76 -9.45 11.51 4.90
N LEU A 77 -9.71 11.15 6.16
CA LEU A 77 -10.45 9.92 6.51
C LEU A 77 -11.89 9.89 5.96
N PRO A 78 -12.68 10.99 5.98
CA PRO A 78 -14.00 10.97 5.37
C PRO A 78 -13.93 10.67 3.87
N GLY A 79 -12.98 11.27 3.16
CA GLY A 79 -12.71 10.95 1.76
C GLY A 79 -12.32 9.49 1.59
N ALA A 80 -11.38 8.99 2.40
CA ALA A 80 -10.92 7.60 2.33
C ALA A 80 -12.04 6.58 2.58
N ALA A 81 -12.98 6.89 3.47
CA ALA A 81 -14.18 6.07 3.66
C ALA A 81 -15.02 6.02 2.37
N VAL A 82 -15.28 7.17 1.73
CA VAL A 82 -15.99 7.22 0.43
C VAL A 82 -15.26 6.41 -0.63
N GLY A 83 -13.95 6.60 -0.78
CA GLY A 83 -13.15 5.84 -1.75
C GLY A 83 -13.14 4.34 -1.49
N THR A 84 -13.09 3.93 -0.22
CA THR A 84 -13.15 2.51 0.18
C THR A 84 -14.52 1.90 -0.15
N LEU A 85 -15.61 2.64 0.13
CA LEU A 85 -16.97 2.22 -0.19
C LEU A 85 -17.19 2.13 -1.71
N LEU A 86 -16.65 3.08 -2.48
CA LEU A 86 -16.67 3.01 -3.94
C LEU A 86 -15.90 1.79 -4.46
N GLY A 87 -14.72 1.50 -3.89
CA GLY A 87 -13.96 0.29 -4.21
C GLY A 87 -14.76 -0.97 -3.94
N TRP A 88 -15.46 -1.03 -2.81
CA TRP A 88 -16.34 -2.15 -2.47
C TRP A 88 -17.52 -2.29 -3.43
N ALA A 89 -18.24 -1.19 -3.70
CA ALA A 89 -19.40 -1.18 -4.59
C ALA A 89 -19.03 -1.63 -6.01
N LEU A 90 -17.84 -1.23 -6.49
CA LEU A 90 -17.37 -1.60 -7.83
C LEU A 90 -16.78 -3.01 -7.91
N TRP A 91 -16.47 -3.65 -6.78
CA TRP A 91 -15.77 -4.94 -6.74
C TRP A 91 -16.48 -6.06 -7.53
N ALA A 92 -17.81 -6.08 -7.51
CA ALA A 92 -18.62 -7.07 -8.24
C ALA A 92 -18.55 -6.89 -9.77
N PHE A 93 -18.19 -5.70 -10.26
CA PHE A 93 -18.19 -5.35 -11.69
C PHE A 93 -16.79 -5.36 -12.31
N VAL A 94 -15.74 -5.54 -11.51
CA VAL A 94 -14.34 -5.42 -11.95
C VAL A 94 -13.71 -6.81 -12.00
N SER A 95 -13.36 -7.33 -13.17
CA SER A 95 -12.71 -8.65 -13.26
C SER A 95 -11.32 -8.66 -12.63
N ASP A 96 -10.78 -9.85 -12.32
CA ASP A 96 -9.41 -10.03 -11.80
C ASP A 96 -8.36 -9.38 -12.70
N ALA A 97 -8.56 -9.46 -14.01
CA ALA A 97 -7.70 -8.84 -15.00
C ALA A 97 -7.74 -7.30 -14.91
N VAL A 98 -8.90 -6.69 -14.64
CA VAL A 98 -9.01 -5.24 -14.41
C VAL A 98 -8.35 -4.85 -13.09
N VAL A 99 -8.52 -5.64 -12.02
CA VAL A 99 -7.78 -5.42 -10.75
C VAL A 99 -6.28 -5.47 -11.00
N LEU A 100 -5.79 -6.48 -11.72
CA LEU A 100 -4.38 -6.65 -12.08
C LEU A 100 -3.86 -5.45 -12.89
N LEU A 101 -4.64 -4.99 -13.88
CA LEU A 101 -4.31 -3.82 -14.67
C LEU A 101 -4.25 -2.55 -13.81
N MET A 102 -5.22 -2.33 -12.93
CA MET A 102 -5.22 -1.19 -12.01
C MET A 102 -4.02 -1.22 -11.07
N VAL A 103 -3.69 -2.39 -10.51
CA VAL A 103 -2.49 -2.62 -9.70
C VAL A 103 -1.23 -2.24 -10.50
N GLY A 104 -1.11 -2.73 -11.73
CA GLY A 104 0.01 -2.44 -12.63
C GLY A 104 0.14 -0.95 -12.96
N VAL A 105 -0.96 -0.31 -13.34
CA VAL A 105 -0.99 1.13 -13.69
C VAL A 105 -0.61 1.99 -12.49
N VAL A 106 -1.16 1.73 -11.29
CA VAL A 106 -0.81 2.56 -10.13
C VAL A 106 0.65 2.34 -9.71
N THR A 107 1.16 1.11 -9.81
CA THR A 107 2.59 0.82 -9.57
C THR A 107 3.46 1.55 -10.58
N LEU A 108 3.08 1.57 -11.87
CA LEU A 108 3.80 2.29 -12.92
C LEU A 108 3.81 3.80 -12.69
N LEU A 109 2.66 4.39 -12.35
CA LEU A 109 2.55 5.82 -12.02
C LEU A 109 3.44 6.18 -10.83
N PHE A 110 3.51 5.32 -9.83
CA PHE A 110 4.41 5.50 -8.69
C PHE A 110 5.89 5.49 -9.10
N VAL A 111 6.29 4.56 -9.97
CA VAL A 111 7.66 4.49 -10.47
C VAL A 111 8.01 5.70 -11.34
N ILE A 112 7.11 6.11 -12.22
CA ILE A 112 7.29 7.30 -13.07
C ILE A 112 7.52 8.52 -12.20
N ASP A 113 6.71 8.72 -11.17
CA ASP A 113 6.85 9.83 -10.23
C ASP A 113 8.15 9.76 -9.40
N ALA A 114 8.65 8.55 -9.10
CA ALA A 114 9.94 8.38 -8.43
C ALA A 114 11.14 8.75 -9.32
N ILE A 115 11.05 8.52 -10.64
CA ILE A 115 12.13 8.78 -11.62
C ILE A 115 12.06 10.22 -12.14
N LEU A 116 10.86 10.64 -12.53
CA LEU A 116 10.53 12.00 -12.94
C LEU A 116 9.84 12.63 -11.74
N PRO A 117 10.52 13.47 -10.92
CA PRO A 117 9.95 14.02 -9.70
C PRO A 117 8.87 15.07 -10.03
N LEU A 118 7.76 14.61 -10.63
CA LEU A 118 6.61 15.39 -11.09
C LEU A 118 6.01 16.17 -9.91
N ARG A 119 6.14 15.62 -8.69
CA ARG A 119 5.79 16.27 -7.42
C ARG A 119 6.61 17.51 -7.05
N LYS A 120 7.81 17.74 -7.62
CA LYS A 120 8.55 18.99 -7.38
C LYS A 120 7.78 20.23 -7.86
N LYS A 121 6.81 20.06 -8.76
CA LYS A 121 5.94 21.15 -9.24
C LYS A 121 4.75 21.48 -8.31
N LEU A 122 4.58 20.76 -7.19
CA LEU A 122 3.53 21.04 -6.20
C LEU A 122 3.98 22.03 -5.11
N GLU A 123 5.20 22.55 -5.20
CA GLU A 123 5.74 23.55 -4.26
C GLU A 123 5.04 24.91 -4.50
N GLY A 124 4.22 25.38 -3.55
CA GLY A 124 3.79 26.78 -3.53
C GLY A 124 2.38 27.07 -3.04
N LEU A 125 1.46 26.08 -2.97
CA LEU A 125 0.10 26.30 -2.47
C LEU A 125 -0.20 25.38 -1.27
N PRO A 126 -0.65 25.92 -0.13
CA PRO A 126 -1.05 25.07 1.00
C PRO A 126 -2.26 24.22 0.58
N PRO A 127 -2.17 22.88 0.68
CA PRO A 127 -3.22 22.01 0.18
C PRO A 127 -4.53 22.22 0.97
N SER A 128 -5.60 22.59 0.26
CA SER A 128 -6.91 22.95 0.84
C SER A 128 -7.64 21.74 1.45
N LYS A 129 -8.66 21.97 2.29
CA LYS A 129 -9.47 20.86 2.86
C LYS A 129 -10.16 20.02 1.78
N PRO A 130 -10.80 20.60 0.74
CA PRO A 130 -11.39 19.81 -0.35
C PRO A 130 -10.36 18.97 -1.11
N TRP A 131 -9.16 19.51 -1.33
CA TRP A 131 -8.05 18.77 -1.92
C TRP A 131 -7.65 17.56 -1.07
N GLY A 132 -7.64 17.69 0.25
CA GLY A 132 -7.37 16.57 1.16
C GLY A 132 -8.47 15.53 1.20
N ALA A 133 -9.73 15.93 1.11
CA ALA A 133 -10.84 14.99 0.98
C ALA A 133 -10.78 14.22 -0.35
N PHE A 134 -10.49 14.90 -1.46
CA PHE A 134 -10.31 14.29 -2.77
C PHE A 134 -9.19 13.24 -2.77
N TRP A 135 -7.98 13.62 -2.35
CA TRP A 135 -6.85 12.68 -2.29
C TRP A 135 -7.02 11.61 -1.21
N GLY A 136 -7.76 11.91 -0.14
CA GLY A 136 -8.23 10.92 0.82
C GLY A 136 -9.08 9.85 0.13
N SER A 137 -10.03 10.24 -0.72
CA SER A 137 -10.86 9.32 -1.50
C SER A 137 -10.04 8.46 -2.45
N ILE A 138 -9.16 9.06 -3.25
CA ILE A 138 -8.27 8.29 -4.13
C ILE A 138 -7.40 7.33 -3.31
N ALA A 139 -6.87 7.76 -2.16
CA ALA A 139 -6.10 6.90 -1.27
C ALA A 139 -6.94 5.73 -0.73
N GLY A 140 -8.18 5.96 -0.30
CA GLY A 140 -9.09 4.90 0.16
C GLY A 140 -9.40 3.89 -0.93
N PHE A 141 -9.72 4.38 -2.13
CA PHE A 141 -10.04 3.57 -3.30
C PHE A 141 -8.87 2.67 -3.73
N THR A 142 -7.68 3.24 -3.98
CA THR A 142 -6.51 2.45 -4.38
C THR A 142 -6.00 1.56 -3.25
N SER A 143 -6.19 1.97 -1.99
CA SER A 143 -5.91 1.13 -0.82
C SER A 143 -6.83 -0.08 -0.75
N PHE A 144 -8.11 0.06 -1.11
CA PHE A 144 -9.07 -1.04 -1.13
C PHE A 144 -8.73 -2.08 -2.20
N ILE A 145 -8.39 -1.64 -3.41
CA ILE A 145 -8.16 -2.52 -4.56
C ILE A 145 -6.82 -3.25 -4.46
N SER A 146 -5.75 -2.55 -4.06
CA SER A 146 -4.38 -3.08 -4.17
C SER A 146 -3.45 -2.69 -3.03
N HIS A 147 -4.00 -2.22 -1.90
CA HIS A 147 -3.22 -1.71 -0.78
C HIS A 147 -2.28 -0.54 -1.14
N THR A 148 -2.57 0.14 -2.24
CA THR A 148 -1.71 1.17 -2.85
C THR A 148 -2.23 2.58 -2.59
N GLY A 149 -2.71 2.84 -1.37
CA GLY A 149 -3.20 4.17 -0.98
C GLY A 149 -2.10 5.19 -0.67
N GLY A 150 -0.85 4.73 -0.52
CA GLY A 150 0.30 5.55 -0.11
C GLY A 150 0.58 6.74 -1.04
N PRO A 151 0.69 6.55 -2.38
CA PRO A 151 1.00 7.65 -3.29
C PRO A 151 -0.07 8.75 -3.30
N PRO A 152 -1.39 8.46 -3.39
CA PRO A 152 -2.43 9.48 -3.24
C PRO A 152 -2.39 10.21 -1.89
N PHE A 153 -2.14 9.48 -0.80
CA PHE A 153 -1.99 10.09 0.53
C PHE A 153 -0.84 11.11 0.55
N GLN A 154 0.29 10.75 -0.04
CA GLN A 154 1.48 11.59 -0.11
C GLN A 154 1.27 12.90 -0.87
N ILE A 155 0.43 12.92 -1.91
CA ILE A 155 0.15 14.14 -2.69
C ILE A 155 -0.44 15.24 -1.79
N TYR A 156 -1.24 14.88 -0.79
CA TYR A 156 -1.77 15.83 0.18
C TYR A 156 -0.78 16.18 1.31
N VAL A 157 -0.04 15.18 1.79
CA VAL A 157 0.70 15.28 3.06
C VAL A 157 2.13 15.77 2.87
N LEU A 158 2.84 15.37 1.81
CA LEU A 158 4.23 15.81 1.58
C LEU A 158 4.38 17.34 1.49
N PRO A 159 3.50 18.10 0.81
CA PRO A 159 3.60 19.56 0.76
C PRO A 159 3.46 20.24 2.13
N LYS A 160 2.91 19.55 3.15
CA LYS A 160 2.79 20.08 4.51
C LYS A 160 4.10 20.02 5.30
N LYS A 161 5.15 19.40 4.76
CA LYS A 161 6.52 19.38 5.33
C LYS A 161 6.56 19.01 6.82
N LEU A 162 5.78 18.00 7.21
CA LEU A 162 5.73 17.51 8.59
C LEU A 162 7.10 16.97 9.03
N PRO A 163 7.44 17.04 10.33
CA PRO A 163 8.59 16.31 10.87
C PRO A 163 8.48 14.81 10.52
N PRO A 164 9.59 14.11 10.20
CA PRO A 164 9.56 12.73 9.73
C PRO A 164 8.77 11.76 10.63
N ALA A 165 8.89 11.91 11.95
CA ALA A 165 8.17 11.08 12.91
C ALA A 165 6.65 11.34 12.87
N VAL A 166 6.24 12.60 12.77
CA VAL A 166 4.82 12.99 12.62
C VAL A 166 4.26 12.50 11.29
N TYR A 167 5.03 12.56 10.22
CA TYR A 167 4.65 12.00 8.92
C TYR A 167 4.44 10.49 9.00
N ALA A 168 5.40 9.75 9.59
CA ALA A 168 5.32 8.31 9.75
C ALA A 168 4.13 7.89 10.62
N GLY A 169 3.91 8.56 11.76
CA GLY A 169 2.76 8.28 12.62
C GLY A 169 1.42 8.64 11.99
N THR A 170 1.32 9.79 11.30
CA THR A 170 0.09 10.17 10.57
C THR A 170 -0.25 9.14 9.50
N THR A 171 0.75 8.69 8.73
CA THR A 171 0.60 7.64 7.71
C THR A 171 0.15 6.31 8.35
N SER A 172 0.79 5.92 9.45
CA SER A 172 0.49 4.67 10.16
C SER A 172 -0.95 4.67 10.69
N VAL A 173 -1.36 5.73 11.38
CA VAL A 173 -2.72 5.85 11.92
C VAL A 173 -3.76 5.91 10.80
N PHE A 174 -3.51 6.66 9.73
CA PHE A 174 -4.40 6.74 8.58
C PHE A 174 -4.65 5.36 7.96
N PHE A 175 -3.58 4.63 7.63
CA PHE A 175 -3.73 3.31 7.01
C PHE A 175 -4.21 2.24 7.98
N ALA A 176 -3.90 2.33 9.28
CA ALA A 176 -4.49 1.43 10.27
C ALA A 176 -6.03 1.55 10.29
N ILE A 177 -6.55 2.78 10.29
CA ILE A 177 -8.00 3.04 10.26
C ILE A 177 -8.59 2.55 8.93
N VAL A 178 -7.98 2.93 7.81
CA VAL A 178 -8.46 2.53 6.47
C VAL A 178 -8.42 1.02 6.30
N ASN A 179 -7.35 0.34 6.71
CA ASN A 179 -7.22 -1.12 6.65
C ASN A 179 -8.24 -1.81 7.56
N THR A 180 -8.42 -1.32 8.79
CA THR A 180 -9.43 -1.88 9.71
C THR A 180 -10.83 -1.77 9.11
N ALA A 181 -11.16 -0.64 8.48
CA ALA A 181 -12.45 -0.45 7.81
C ALA A 181 -12.69 -1.44 6.67
N LYS A 182 -11.63 -1.99 6.03
CA LYS A 182 -11.75 -2.99 4.96
C LYS A 182 -12.16 -4.38 5.45
N LEU A 183 -12.05 -4.67 6.75
CA LEU A 183 -12.42 -5.99 7.27
C LEU A 183 -13.88 -6.34 6.94
N ILE A 184 -14.78 -5.35 7.04
CA ILE A 184 -16.20 -5.52 6.72
C ILE A 184 -16.40 -5.90 5.24
N PRO A 185 -15.99 -5.08 4.26
CA PRO A 185 -16.16 -5.44 2.86
C PRO A 185 -15.40 -6.71 2.48
N TYR A 186 -14.16 -6.91 2.95
CA TYR A 186 -13.39 -8.12 2.62
C TYR A 186 -14.04 -9.40 3.16
N PHE A 187 -14.70 -9.34 4.32
CA PHE A 187 -15.51 -10.43 4.83
C PHE A 187 -16.68 -10.76 3.88
N PHE A 188 -17.47 -9.76 3.50
CA PHE A 188 -18.59 -9.95 2.57
C PHE A 188 -18.17 -10.38 1.16
N LEU A 189 -16.96 -10.01 0.74
CA LEU A 189 -16.38 -10.39 -0.55
C LEU A 189 -15.66 -11.75 -0.53
N GLY A 190 -15.69 -12.47 0.60
CA GLY A 190 -15.05 -13.78 0.75
C GLY A 190 -13.51 -13.74 0.72
N GLN A 191 -12.91 -12.55 0.81
CA GLN A 191 -11.45 -12.37 0.75
C GLN A 191 -10.74 -12.82 2.04
N LEU A 192 -11.49 -12.92 3.14
CA LEU A 192 -11.03 -13.46 4.43
C LEU A 192 -11.31 -14.98 4.54
N SER A 193 -11.01 -15.72 3.47
CA SER A 193 -11.13 -17.18 3.46
C SER A 193 -10.15 -17.84 4.44
N VAL A 194 -10.46 -19.05 4.89
CA VAL A 194 -9.57 -19.82 5.79
C VAL A 194 -8.17 -19.99 5.18
N SER A 195 -8.09 -20.18 3.86
CA SER A 195 -6.82 -20.26 3.12
C SER A 195 -6.02 -18.96 3.26
N ASN A 196 -6.63 -17.81 2.95
CA ASN A 196 -5.96 -16.52 3.03
C ASN A 196 -5.56 -16.17 4.47
N LEU A 197 -6.41 -16.46 5.45
CA LEU A 197 -6.11 -16.25 6.87
C LEU A 197 -4.96 -17.12 7.36
N THR A 198 -4.87 -18.37 6.89
CA THR A 198 -3.77 -19.28 7.24
C THR A 198 -2.44 -18.75 6.71
N HIS A 199 -2.38 -18.37 5.43
CA HIS A 199 -1.19 -17.75 4.85
C HIS A 199 -0.83 -16.42 5.54
N SER A 200 -1.84 -15.61 5.87
CA SER A 200 -1.64 -14.36 6.62
C SER A 200 -1.00 -14.61 7.97
N ALA A 201 -1.49 -15.60 8.73
CA ALA A 201 -0.95 -15.93 10.04
C ALA A 201 0.51 -16.40 9.98
N MET A 202 0.87 -17.18 8.95
CA MET A 202 2.25 -17.62 8.72
C MET A 202 3.18 -16.44 8.38
N LEU A 203 2.69 -15.43 7.67
CA LEU A 203 3.47 -14.29 7.22
C LEU A 203 3.45 -13.10 8.20
N ALA A 204 2.53 -13.06 9.15
CA ALA A 204 2.45 -11.98 10.14
C ALA A 204 3.76 -11.77 10.92
N PRO A 205 4.47 -12.82 11.42
CA PRO A 205 5.77 -12.65 12.07
C PRO A 205 6.81 -12.00 11.15
N VAL A 206 6.85 -12.40 9.88
CA VAL A 206 7.74 -11.81 8.86
C VAL A 206 7.44 -10.33 8.69
N GLY A 207 6.15 -9.97 8.65
CA GLY A 207 5.71 -8.59 8.54
C GLY A 207 6.14 -7.73 9.74
N ILE A 208 5.96 -8.24 10.95
CA ILE A 208 6.38 -7.59 12.20
C ILE A 208 7.90 -7.38 12.21
N VAL A 209 8.67 -8.43 11.86
CA VAL A 209 10.13 -8.33 11.73
C VAL A 209 10.51 -7.26 10.69
N GLY A 210 9.84 -7.22 9.55
CA GLY A 210 10.05 -6.18 8.53
C GLY A 210 9.82 -4.76 9.06
N VAL A 211 8.76 -4.53 9.84
CA VAL A 211 8.50 -3.22 10.47
C VAL A 211 9.61 -2.85 11.46
N LEU A 212 9.97 -3.77 12.36
CA LEU A 212 11.01 -3.54 13.36
C LEU A 212 12.38 -3.25 12.71
N LEU A 213 12.75 -4.04 11.69
CA LEU A 213 13.95 -3.82 10.90
C LEU A 213 13.91 -2.46 10.21
N GLY A 214 12.77 -2.08 9.62
CA GLY A 214 12.63 -0.79 8.95
C GLY A 214 12.84 0.39 9.91
N VAL A 215 12.32 0.31 11.14
CA VAL A 215 12.51 1.37 12.13
C VAL A 215 13.95 1.42 12.64
N TRP A 216 14.61 0.27 12.75
CA TRP A 216 16.03 0.22 13.07
C TRP A 216 16.89 0.81 11.94
N LEU A 217 16.59 0.47 10.69
CA LEU A 217 17.36 0.82 9.50
C LEU A 217 17.25 2.30 9.11
N VAL A 218 16.09 2.94 9.38
CA VAL A 218 15.87 4.38 9.10
C VAL A 218 16.88 5.27 9.84
N ARG A 219 17.54 4.75 10.88
CA ARG A 219 18.55 5.47 11.66
C ARG A 219 19.98 5.19 11.22
N ARG A 220 20.23 4.26 10.29
CA ARG A 220 21.59 3.71 10.03
C ARG A 220 22.03 3.59 8.58
N ILE A 221 21.16 3.69 7.58
CA ILE A 221 21.52 3.53 6.15
C ILE A 221 21.39 4.83 5.35
N SER A 222 22.29 5.00 4.36
CA SER A 222 22.14 6.02 3.33
C SER A 222 20.94 5.68 2.43
N VAL A 223 19.86 6.40 2.69
CA VAL A 223 18.54 6.28 2.06
C VAL A 223 18.60 6.12 0.51
N LYS A 224 19.58 6.77 -0.13
CA LYS A 224 19.73 6.85 -1.59
C LYS A 224 19.95 5.50 -2.31
N LEU A 225 20.82 4.62 -1.79
CA LEU A 225 21.22 3.38 -2.50
C LEU A 225 20.09 2.34 -2.51
N PHE A 226 19.39 2.23 -1.38
CA PHE A 226 18.25 1.32 -1.24
C PHE A 226 17.12 1.69 -2.20
N TYR A 227 16.78 2.98 -2.30
CA TYR A 227 15.74 3.45 -3.22
C TYR A 227 16.07 3.16 -4.69
N GLN A 228 17.33 3.29 -5.10
CA GLN A 228 17.72 2.97 -6.49
C GLN A 228 17.45 1.50 -6.83
N ILE A 229 17.87 0.57 -5.98
CA ILE A 229 17.67 -0.87 -6.23
C ILE A 229 16.18 -1.22 -6.24
N ALA A 230 15.43 -0.73 -5.24
CA ALA A 230 14.00 -1.00 -5.15
C ALA A 230 13.25 -0.45 -6.38
N TYR A 231 13.48 0.80 -6.78
CA TYR A 231 12.75 1.39 -7.91
C TYR A 231 13.00 0.67 -9.23
N TRP A 232 14.21 0.18 -9.49
CA TRP A 232 14.47 -0.63 -10.69
C TRP A 232 13.69 -1.95 -10.68
N LEU A 233 13.65 -2.66 -9.55
CA LEU A 233 12.89 -3.90 -9.42
C LEU A 233 11.38 -3.65 -9.57
N VAL A 234 10.88 -2.57 -8.97
CA VAL A 234 9.47 -2.19 -9.05
C VAL A 234 9.08 -1.74 -10.46
N LEU A 235 9.97 -1.06 -11.20
CA LEU A 235 9.74 -0.69 -12.60
C LEU A 235 9.52 -1.93 -13.46
N LEU A 236 10.41 -2.91 -13.35
CA LEU A 236 10.32 -4.16 -14.12
C LEU A 236 9.03 -4.93 -13.79
N LEU A 237 8.68 -5.00 -12.50
CA LEU A 237 7.44 -5.61 -12.04
C LEU A 237 6.19 -4.89 -12.57
N ALA A 238 6.17 -3.56 -12.51
CA ALA A 238 5.04 -2.76 -12.99
C ALA A 238 4.83 -2.97 -14.49
N LEU A 239 5.90 -2.94 -15.30
CA LEU A 239 5.83 -3.18 -16.74
C LEU A 239 5.28 -4.58 -17.04
N TYR A 240 5.75 -5.60 -16.31
CA TYR A 240 5.27 -6.98 -16.46
C TYR A 240 3.77 -7.12 -16.13
N LEU A 241 3.31 -6.52 -15.03
CA LEU A 241 1.90 -6.60 -14.62
C LEU A 241 0.98 -5.84 -15.56
N VAL A 242 1.41 -4.68 -16.09
CA VAL A 242 0.64 -3.94 -17.10
C VAL A 242 0.53 -4.75 -18.37
N TRP A 243 1.64 -5.33 -18.86
CA TRP A 243 1.61 -6.19 -20.05
C TRP A 243 0.65 -7.36 -19.86
N ARG A 244 0.80 -8.11 -18.75
CA ARG A 244 -0.04 -9.27 -18.44
C ARG A 244 -1.53 -8.89 -18.29
N GLY A 245 -1.83 -7.80 -17.59
CA GLY A 245 -3.21 -7.31 -17.44
C GLY A 245 -3.82 -6.89 -18.78
N VAL A 246 -3.07 -6.19 -19.64
CA VAL A 246 -3.55 -5.83 -20.99
C VAL A 246 -3.82 -7.07 -21.83
N THR A 247 -2.92 -8.06 -21.81
CA THR A 247 -3.14 -9.31 -22.56
C THR A 247 -4.37 -10.08 -22.07
N GLU A 248 -4.59 -10.15 -20.75
CA GLU A 248 -5.74 -10.86 -20.16
C GLU A 248 -7.08 -10.10 -20.30
N VAL A 249 -7.05 -8.77 -20.50
CA VAL A 249 -8.29 -7.97 -20.71
C VAL A 249 -8.69 -7.90 -22.18
N PHE A 250 -7.72 -7.81 -23.10
CA PHE A 250 -7.98 -7.46 -24.51
C PHE A 250 -7.69 -8.57 -25.52
N LEU A 251 -6.99 -9.65 -25.14
CA LEU A 251 -6.58 -10.72 -26.07
C LEU A 251 -7.16 -12.10 -25.73
N THR A 252 -8.10 -12.17 -24.78
CA THR A 252 -8.91 -13.35 -24.43
C THR A 252 -10.38 -12.98 -24.42
#